data_AF-A0A2E8RWA2-F1
#
_entry.id   AF-A0A2E8RWA2-F1
#
_cell.length_a   1.000
_cell.length_b   1.000
_cell.length_c   1.000
_cell.angle_alpha   90.00
_cell.angle_beta   90.00
_cell.angle_gamma   90.00
#
_symmetry.space_group_name_H-M   'P 1'
#
loop_
_entity.id
_entity.type
_entity.pdbx_description
1 polymer ?
#
loop_
_entity_poly.entity_id
_entity_poly.type
_entity_poly.pdbx_seq_one_letter_code
_entity_poly.pdbx_strand_id
1 'polypeptide(L)'
;MMARKLWWCLGVVAMLCVVACGSGDPEDTIDAMSLTDTSESDDVGPGEDVAVAVDEGQVTSPTPFPSYSAGSCPTLGAGSQNFPSGGMTRSVHLTLPAEPEGAPVVFLFHGLGDQAVNIAAWMGASQAANLHGAIVVAPQGGQNFLGWDSGSQSASPPDLVFFDDLLACLAEQYKIDGYRIYAAGFSAGALWTTELVIRRSQYLAGAATFSGGIGQPVSYSTPEHDLPVAISWGGDTDVYGGFLSFQSTSLAFSESLREDGHFVIECNHGMGHTVPMGVSGWLYPFLLNHTWGVPDSPYTEGLDSTFPTFCVIP
;
A
#
# COMPACT_ATOMS: atom_id res chain seq x y z
N MET A 1 -37.30 26.94 24.04
CA MET A 1 -36.67 28.29 24.04
C MET A 1 -35.18 28.07 24.24
N MET A 2 -34.21 28.38 23.40
CA MET A 2 -34.02 29.07 22.10
C MET A 2 -32.77 28.35 21.49
N ALA A 3 -32.72 27.82 20.26
CA ALA A 3 -32.74 28.41 18.92
C ALA A 3 -31.47 29.18 18.48
N ARG A 4 -30.74 28.55 17.51
CA ARG A 4 -30.03 29.11 16.33
C ARG A 4 -28.67 29.81 16.62
N LYS A 5 -27.64 29.75 15.75
CA LYS A 5 -27.63 29.89 14.29
C LYS A 5 -26.49 29.15 13.59
N LEU A 6 -26.85 28.62 12.42
CA LEU A 6 -26.03 28.12 11.32
C LEU A 6 -25.56 29.31 10.47
N TRP A 7 -24.32 29.31 9.97
CA TRP A 7 -23.87 30.23 8.93
C TRP A 7 -23.32 29.45 7.74
N TRP A 8 -23.94 29.67 6.58
CA TRP A 8 -23.49 29.24 5.26
C TRP A 8 -22.64 30.35 4.66
N CYS A 9 -21.53 30.01 4.01
CA CYS A 9 -20.88 30.84 3.01
C CYS A 9 -20.73 30.03 1.73
N LEU A 10 -21.53 30.38 0.71
CA LEU A 10 -21.28 30.02 -0.68
C LEU A 10 -20.11 30.86 -1.20
N GLY A 11 -19.16 30.21 -1.88
CA GLY A 11 -18.12 30.86 -2.66
C GLY A 11 -18.03 30.18 -4.03
N VAL A 12 -18.55 30.85 -5.06
CA VAL A 12 -18.44 30.50 -6.49
C VAL A 12 -17.17 31.16 -7.03
N VAL A 13 -16.27 30.43 -7.67
CA VAL A 13 -15.28 31.02 -8.60
C VAL A 13 -15.12 30.13 -9.84
N ALA A 14 -15.15 30.83 -10.97
CA ALA A 14 -15.36 30.38 -12.33
C ALA A 14 -14.15 29.73 -13.02
N MET A 15 -14.51 28.86 -13.96
CA MET A 15 -13.69 28.18 -14.97
C MET A 15 -13.28 29.17 -16.08
N LEU A 16 -12.01 29.16 -16.48
CA LEU A 16 -11.49 29.93 -17.62
C LEU A 16 -10.79 28.97 -18.60
N CYS A 17 -11.50 28.64 -19.67
CA CYS A 17 -10.96 28.01 -20.87
C CYS A 17 -10.35 29.09 -21.78
N VAL A 18 -9.13 28.89 -22.26
CA VAL A 18 -8.56 29.67 -23.37
C VAL A 18 -8.49 28.76 -24.59
N VAL A 19 -9.30 29.08 -25.59
CA VAL A 19 -9.23 28.55 -26.95
C VAL A 19 -8.44 29.57 -27.77
N ALA A 20 -7.38 29.12 -28.45
CA ALA A 20 -6.71 29.90 -29.48
C ALA A 20 -6.88 29.16 -30.82
N CYS A 21 -7.62 29.76 -31.74
CA CYS A 21 -7.63 29.43 -33.16
C CYS A 21 -6.49 30.19 -33.86
N GLY A 22 -5.78 29.51 -34.77
CA GLY A 22 -4.84 30.12 -35.70
C GLY A 22 -4.66 29.21 -36.91
N SER A 23 -5.20 29.64 -38.05
CA SER A 23 -5.36 28.95 -39.32
C SER A 23 -4.16 29.07 -40.26
N GLY A 24 -3.91 28.05 -41.10
CA GLY A 24 -3.29 28.21 -42.43
C GLY A 24 -2.41 27.05 -42.91
N ASP A 25 -2.95 26.23 -43.82
CA ASP A 25 -2.27 25.40 -44.84
C ASP A 25 -2.44 26.09 -46.22
N PRO A 26 -1.83 25.67 -47.39
CA PRO A 26 -1.17 24.39 -47.69
C PRO A 26 0.07 24.40 -48.63
N GLU A 27 0.61 23.19 -48.82
CA GLU A 27 1.24 22.59 -50.04
C GLU A 27 2.55 23.14 -50.63
N ASP A 28 3.58 22.27 -50.69
CA ASP A 28 4.17 21.85 -51.98
C ASP A 28 5.01 20.57 -51.86
N THR A 29 5.06 19.83 -52.97
CA THR A 29 5.41 18.41 -53.09
C THR A 29 6.83 18.14 -53.66
N ILE A 30 7.26 16.87 -53.54
CA ILE A 30 8.26 16.09 -54.33
C ILE A 30 9.75 16.49 -54.25
N ASP A 31 10.62 15.57 -53.80
CA ASP A 31 11.48 14.82 -54.74
C ASP A 31 12.10 13.56 -54.12
N ALA A 32 12.15 12.50 -54.92
CA ALA A 32 12.77 11.22 -54.62
C ALA A 32 13.67 10.83 -55.80
N MET A 33 14.99 10.83 -55.58
CA MET A 33 16.01 10.19 -56.43
C MET A 33 17.22 9.90 -55.53
N SER A 34 17.54 8.65 -55.14
CA SER A 34 18.18 7.57 -55.90
C SER A 34 19.48 7.97 -56.59
N LEU A 35 20.62 7.48 -56.07
CA LEU A 35 21.83 7.13 -56.84
C LEU A 35 22.61 5.98 -56.15
N THR A 36 22.42 4.78 -56.73
CA THR A 36 23.41 3.76 -57.14
C THR A 36 24.66 3.47 -56.30
N ASP A 37 24.67 2.27 -55.71
CA ASP A 37 25.56 1.11 -55.97
C ASP A 37 26.97 1.35 -56.53
N THR A 38 27.98 0.94 -55.74
CA THR A 38 29.16 0.21 -56.24
C THR A 38 29.60 -0.84 -55.23
N SER A 39 29.66 -2.08 -55.70
CA SER A 39 30.21 -3.29 -55.09
C SER A 39 31.69 -3.20 -54.69
N GLU A 40 32.04 -3.76 -53.54
CA GLU A 40 33.27 -4.57 -53.42
C GLU A 40 33.13 -5.58 -52.27
N SER A 41 33.42 -6.83 -52.61
CA SER A 41 33.37 -8.02 -51.78
C SER A 41 34.68 -8.21 -51.03
N ASP A 42 34.62 -8.49 -49.73
CA ASP A 42 35.64 -9.28 -49.06
C ASP A 42 35.02 -10.14 -47.95
N ASP A 43 35.45 -11.41 -47.99
CA ASP A 43 34.95 -12.59 -47.29
C ASP A 43 35.68 -12.73 -45.94
N VAL A 44 34.94 -12.69 -44.82
CA VAL A 44 35.43 -13.11 -43.50
C VAL A 44 34.35 -13.96 -42.84
N GLY A 45 34.71 -15.21 -42.53
CA GLY A 45 33.83 -16.30 -42.06
C GLY A 45 33.13 -16.05 -40.71
N PRO A 46 32.27 -16.99 -40.28
CA PRO A 46 31.29 -16.75 -39.24
C PRO A 46 31.98 -16.64 -37.88
N GLY A 47 32.08 -15.41 -37.37
CA GLY A 47 32.22 -15.18 -35.95
C GLY A 47 30.89 -15.51 -35.29
N GLU A 48 30.93 -16.26 -34.20
CA GLU A 48 29.76 -16.53 -33.38
C GLU A 48 29.15 -15.20 -32.93
N ASP A 49 27.99 -14.86 -33.49
CA ASP A 49 27.13 -13.81 -32.97
C ASP A 49 26.69 -14.25 -31.58
N VAL A 50 27.46 -13.88 -30.56
CA VAL A 50 26.96 -13.87 -29.19
C VAL A 50 25.91 -12.76 -29.18
N ALA A 51 24.68 -13.13 -29.52
CA ALA A 51 23.51 -12.36 -29.18
C ALA A 51 23.53 -12.20 -27.66
N VAL A 52 24.07 -11.08 -27.21
CA VAL A 52 23.82 -10.59 -25.86
C VAL A 52 22.32 -10.35 -25.84
N ALA A 53 21.59 -11.33 -25.31
CA ALA A 53 20.22 -11.13 -24.90
C ALA A 53 20.26 -9.95 -23.92
N VAL A 54 19.77 -8.81 -24.38
CA VAL A 54 19.37 -7.75 -23.49
C VAL A 54 18.24 -8.37 -22.70
N ASP A 55 18.48 -8.66 -21.43
CA ASP A 55 17.44 -9.09 -20.50
C ASP A 55 16.48 -7.90 -20.36
N GLU A 56 15.47 -7.85 -21.21
CA GLU A 56 14.30 -7.00 -21.01
C GLU A 56 13.71 -7.45 -19.69
N GLY A 57 13.97 -6.66 -18.64
CA GLY A 57 13.76 -7.02 -17.23
C GLY A 57 12.52 -7.89 -17.04
N GLN A 58 12.74 -9.09 -16.51
CA GLN A 58 11.65 -10.00 -16.17
C GLN A 58 10.66 -9.25 -15.27
N VAL A 59 9.52 -8.86 -15.82
CA VAL A 59 8.35 -8.50 -15.04
C VAL A 59 7.99 -9.74 -14.24
N THR A 60 8.38 -9.77 -12.97
CA THR A 60 8.06 -10.86 -12.08
C THR A 60 6.54 -10.87 -11.91
N SER A 61 5.94 -12.07 -12.00
CA SER A 61 4.51 -12.24 -11.69
C SER A 61 4.33 -12.31 -10.17
N PRO A 62 3.24 -11.77 -9.60
CA PRO A 62 2.94 -11.85 -8.19
C PRO A 62 2.87 -13.29 -7.72
N THR A 63 3.25 -13.49 -6.46
CA THR A 63 3.12 -14.78 -5.79
C THR A 63 1.68 -15.28 -5.91
N PRO A 64 1.47 -16.57 -6.25
CA PRO A 64 0.14 -17.17 -6.24
C PRO A 64 -0.54 -16.97 -4.89
N PHE A 65 -1.82 -16.59 -4.91
CA PHE A 65 -2.59 -16.40 -3.69
C PHE A 65 -2.61 -17.67 -2.81
N PRO A 66 -2.66 -17.51 -1.48
CA PRO A 66 -2.82 -18.63 -0.58
C PRO A 66 -4.18 -19.33 -0.81
N SER A 67 -4.27 -20.57 -0.35
CA SER A 67 -5.54 -21.30 -0.28
C SER A 67 -6.21 -21.08 1.07
N TYR A 68 -7.54 -20.90 1.06
CA TYR A 68 -8.31 -20.78 2.30
C TYR A 68 -8.23 -22.06 3.14
N SER A 69 -7.91 -21.91 4.42
CA SER A 69 -7.57 -23.01 5.33
C SER A 69 -8.77 -23.81 5.84
N ALA A 70 -9.99 -23.25 5.79
CA ALA A 70 -11.19 -23.86 6.37
C ALA A 70 -12.20 -24.41 5.34
N GLY A 71 -11.73 -24.79 4.15
CA GLY A 71 -12.54 -25.44 3.11
C GLY A 71 -13.02 -24.46 2.05
N SER A 72 -14.33 -24.19 2.00
CA SER A 72 -14.90 -23.23 1.04
C SER A 72 -15.02 -21.84 1.65
N CYS A 73 -14.66 -20.82 0.88
CA CYS A 73 -14.73 -19.45 1.34
C CYS A 73 -16.15 -19.04 1.76
N PRO A 74 -16.32 -18.42 2.95
CA PRO A 74 -17.59 -17.80 3.30
C PRO A 74 -17.86 -16.62 2.35
N THR A 75 -19.13 -16.33 2.07
CA THR A 75 -19.49 -15.17 1.24
C THR A 75 -18.97 -13.89 1.85
N LEU A 76 -18.24 -13.11 1.06
CA LEU A 76 -17.81 -11.78 1.42
C LEU A 76 -18.81 -10.74 0.88
N GLY A 77 -19.20 -9.78 1.71
CA GLY A 77 -20.02 -8.65 1.32
C GLY A 77 -19.62 -7.38 2.07
N ALA A 78 -20.17 -6.25 1.65
CA ALA A 78 -19.94 -4.98 2.32
C ALA A 78 -20.50 -5.00 3.76
N GLY A 79 -19.80 -4.33 4.67
CA GLY A 79 -20.14 -4.25 6.09
C GLY A 79 -19.42 -5.30 6.94
N SER A 80 -19.87 -5.45 8.18
CA SER A 80 -19.28 -6.38 9.14
C SER A 80 -19.89 -7.76 9.05
N GLN A 81 -19.06 -8.79 8.99
CA GLN A 81 -19.46 -10.19 8.90
C GLN A 81 -18.51 -11.10 9.67
N ASN A 82 -18.99 -12.28 10.05
CA ASN A 82 -18.15 -13.29 10.68
C ASN A 82 -17.33 -14.04 9.64
N PHE A 83 -16.08 -14.29 9.96
CA PHE A 83 -15.12 -15.01 9.13
C PHE A 83 -14.39 -16.07 9.98
N PRO A 84 -14.59 -17.36 9.72
CA PRO A 84 -13.85 -18.43 10.37
C PRO A 84 -12.43 -18.52 9.80
N SER A 85 -11.41 -18.58 10.66
CA SER A 85 -10.00 -18.71 10.25
C SER A 85 -9.12 -19.05 11.44
N GLY A 86 -8.06 -19.83 11.22
CA GLY A 86 -7.06 -20.13 12.26
C GLY A 86 -7.64 -20.78 13.52
N GLY A 87 -8.71 -21.58 13.37
CA GLY A 87 -9.42 -22.21 14.49
C GLY A 87 -10.33 -21.27 15.30
N MET A 88 -10.51 -20.02 14.85
CA MET A 88 -11.36 -19.01 15.49
C MET A 88 -12.41 -18.49 14.52
N THR A 89 -13.39 -17.74 15.02
CA THR A 89 -14.28 -16.94 14.18
C THR A 89 -14.18 -15.49 14.62
N ARG A 90 -13.79 -14.61 13.68
CA ARG A 90 -13.61 -13.18 13.92
C ARG A 90 -14.52 -12.35 13.04
N SER A 91 -14.82 -11.14 13.48
CA SER A 91 -15.50 -10.16 12.63
C SER A 91 -14.50 -9.57 11.63
N VAL A 92 -14.94 -9.33 10.41
CA VAL A 92 -14.22 -8.56 9.39
C VAL A 92 -15.18 -7.52 8.82
N HIS A 93 -14.71 -6.29 8.63
CA HIS A 93 -15.48 -5.20 8.03
C HIS A 93 -14.94 -4.89 6.63
N LEU A 94 -15.77 -5.03 5.61
CA LEU A 94 -15.40 -4.73 4.22
C LEU A 94 -16.08 -3.44 3.77
N THR A 95 -15.29 -2.53 3.20
CA THR A 95 -15.81 -1.42 2.39
C THR A 95 -15.50 -1.74 0.93
N LEU A 96 -16.55 -1.92 0.13
CA LEU A 96 -16.42 -2.27 -1.28
C LEU A 96 -16.61 -1.03 -2.16
N PRO A 97 -15.87 -0.91 -3.28
CA PRO A 97 -16.18 0.04 -4.33
C PRO A 97 -17.45 -0.38 -5.07
N ALA A 98 -17.93 0.47 -5.99
CA ALA A 98 -19.08 0.14 -6.84
C ALA A 98 -18.83 -1.12 -7.69
N GLU A 99 -17.60 -1.27 -8.21
CA GLU A 99 -17.16 -2.40 -9.03
C GLU A 99 -15.97 -3.08 -8.32
N PRO A 100 -16.20 -4.10 -7.48
CA PRO A 100 -15.14 -4.75 -6.70
C PRO A 100 -14.29 -5.75 -7.50
N GLU A 101 -14.76 -6.17 -8.67
CA GLU A 101 -14.04 -7.12 -9.52
C GLU A 101 -12.71 -6.52 -10.01
N GLY A 102 -11.58 -7.20 -9.76
CA GLY A 102 -10.25 -6.71 -10.16
C GLY A 102 -9.75 -5.51 -9.35
N ALA A 103 -10.38 -5.20 -8.22
CA ALA A 103 -10.01 -4.05 -7.40
C ALA A 103 -8.67 -4.25 -6.66
N PRO A 104 -7.91 -3.17 -6.42
CA PRO A 104 -6.82 -3.18 -5.44
C PRO A 104 -7.38 -3.38 -4.01
N VAL A 105 -6.56 -3.92 -3.11
CA VAL A 105 -6.96 -4.24 -1.73
C VAL A 105 -6.11 -3.50 -0.73
N VAL A 106 -6.73 -2.82 0.24
CA VAL A 106 -6.05 -2.22 1.39
C VAL A 106 -6.54 -2.86 2.68
N PHE A 107 -5.64 -3.52 3.40
CA PHE A 107 -5.90 -4.01 4.75
C PHE A 107 -5.65 -2.91 5.79
N LEU A 108 -6.59 -2.73 6.72
CA LEU A 108 -6.50 -1.75 7.81
C LEU A 108 -6.58 -2.42 9.18
N PHE A 109 -5.52 -2.31 9.97
CA PHE A 109 -5.41 -2.95 11.28
C PHE A 109 -5.55 -1.94 12.42
N HIS A 110 -6.53 -2.16 13.28
CA HIS A 110 -6.83 -1.28 14.40
C HIS A 110 -5.83 -1.44 15.56
N GLY A 111 -5.71 -0.41 16.39
CA GLY A 111 -4.92 -0.43 17.61
C GLY A 111 -5.56 -1.25 18.74
N LEU A 112 -4.81 -1.48 19.82
CA LEU A 112 -5.30 -2.26 20.96
C LEU A 112 -6.58 -1.63 21.56
N GLY A 113 -7.60 -2.47 21.77
CA GLY A 113 -8.88 -2.05 22.35
C GLY A 113 -9.84 -1.33 21.39
N ASP A 114 -9.45 -1.13 20.14
CA ASP A 114 -10.31 -0.53 19.10
C ASP A 114 -11.06 -1.59 18.27
N GLN A 115 -11.88 -1.14 17.33
CA GLN A 115 -12.72 -1.97 16.48
C GLN A 115 -12.38 -1.79 14.99
N ALA A 116 -12.58 -2.86 14.21
CA ALA A 116 -12.42 -2.88 12.77
C ALA A 116 -13.17 -1.75 12.05
N VAL A 117 -14.42 -1.49 12.43
CA VAL A 117 -15.24 -0.42 11.83
C VAL A 117 -14.68 0.97 12.14
N ASN A 118 -14.07 1.16 13.32
CA ASN A 118 -13.54 2.44 13.74
C ASN A 118 -12.28 2.80 12.95
N ILE A 119 -11.33 1.87 12.82
CA ILE A 119 -10.12 2.12 12.03
C ILE A 119 -10.46 2.33 10.55
N ALA A 120 -11.42 1.56 10.00
CA ALA A 120 -11.88 1.74 8.63
C ALA A 120 -12.45 3.14 8.40
N ALA A 121 -13.32 3.61 9.29
CA ALA A 121 -13.87 4.96 9.20
C ALA A 121 -12.78 6.03 9.37
N TRP A 122 -11.91 5.87 10.35
CA TRP A 122 -10.88 6.87 10.69
C TRP A 122 -9.82 7.02 9.60
N MET A 123 -9.34 5.92 9.02
CA MET A 123 -8.35 5.94 7.95
C MET A 123 -8.96 6.18 6.56
N GLY A 124 -10.27 6.38 6.46
CA GLY A 124 -10.91 6.83 5.22
C GLY A 124 -11.28 5.70 4.25
N ALA A 125 -11.71 4.54 4.74
CA ALA A 125 -12.07 3.39 3.90
C ALA A 125 -13.10 3.74 2.80
N SER A 126 -14.10 4.57 3.12
CA SER A 126 -15.06 5.05 2.12
C SER A 126 -14.42 5.92 1.04
N GLN A 127 -13.36 6.68 1.36
CA GLN A 127 -12.64 7.47 0.37
C GLN A 127 -11.86 6.56 -0.57
N ALA A 128 -11.16 5.55 -0.04
CA ALA A 128 -10.48 4.53 -0.85
C ALA A 128 -11.42 3.82 -1.83
N ALA A 129 -12.56 3.36 -1.32
CA ALA A 129 -13.55 2.68 -2.17
C ALA A 129 -14.16 3.61 -3.23
N ASN A 130 -14.59 4.82 -2.84
CA ASN A 130 -15.33 5.71 -3.75
C ASN A 130 -14.43 6.43 -4.76
N LEU A 131 -13.21 6.81 -4.38
CA LEU A 131 -12.32 7.61 -5.23
C LEU A 131 -11.29 6.76 -5.97
N HIS A 132 -10.89 5.63 -5.39
CA HIS A 132 -9.80 4.83 -5.94
C HIS A 132 -10.22 3.42 -6.34
N GLY A 133 -11.50 3.07 -6.18
CA GLY A 133 -11.99 1.74 -6.56
C GLY A 133 -11.38 0.61 -5.74
N ALA A 134 -10.87 0.89 -4.53
CA ALA A 134 -10.20 -0.11 -3.70
C ALA A 134 -11.18 -0.84 -2.77
N ILE A 135 -10.99 -2.14 -2.62
CA ILE A 135 -11.60 -2.89 -1.51
C ILE A 135 -10.79 -2.60 -0.25
N VAL A 136 -11.46 -2.16 0.80
CA VAL A 136 -10.84 -1.98 2.12
C VAL A 136 -11.30 -3.06 3.07
N VAL A 137 -10.34 -3.76 3.66
CA VAL A 137 -10.56 -4.89 4.55
C VAL A 137 -10.05 -4.52 5.94
N ALA A 138 -10.95 -4.37 6.90
CA ALA A 138 -10.59 -4.16 8.29
C ALA A 138 -10.95 -5.40 9.12
N PRO A 139 -9.98 -6.29 9.40
CA PRO A 139 -10.20 -7.40 10.32
C PRO A 139 -10.31 -6.92 11.77
N GLN A 140 -11.12 -7.62 12.57
CA GLN A 140 -11.13 -7.46 14.02
C GLN A 140 -10.01 -8.31 14.63
N GLY A 141 -9.18 -7.69 15.45
CA GLY A 141 -8.14 -8.34 16.23
C GLY A 141 -8.68 -9.36 17.23
N GLY A 142 -7.79 -10.20 17.73
CA GLY A 142 -8.06 -11.19 18.76
C GLY A 142 -8.21 -10.61 20.16
N GLN A 143 -8.26 -11.51 21.15
CA GLN A 143 -8.33 -11.18 22.58
C GLN A 143 -6.97 -11.36 23.28
N ASN A 144 -5.88 -11.49 22.53
CA ASN A 144 -4.51 -11.57 23.05
C ASN A 144 -4.06 -10.18 23.56
N PHE A 145 -2.89 -10.13 24.21
CA PHE A 145 -2.42 -8.94 24.94
C PHE A 145 -2.33 -7.66 24.07
N LEU A 146 -1.99 -7.80 22.78
CA LEU A 146 -1.88 -6.67 21.85
C LEU A 146 -3.08 -6.55 20.90
N GLY A 147 -4.06 -7.45 20.98
CA GLY A 147 -5.09 -7.62 19.96
C GLY A 147 -4.60 -8.29 18.67
N TRP A 148 -3.28 -8.37 18.47
CA TRP A 148 -2.64 -9.05 17.34
C TRP A 148 -1.46 -9.93 17.80
N ASP A 149 -1.16 -11.00 17.07
CA ASP A 149 -0.08 -11.96 17.32
C ASP A 149 1.32 -11.40 16.94
N SER A 150 1.52 -10.09 17.10
CA SER A 150 2.79 -9.41 16.82
C SER A 150 3.91 -9.92 17.74
N GLY A 151 5.06 -10.24 17.18
CA GLY A 151 6.18 -10.88 17.87
C GLY A 151 5.99 -12.38 18.13
N SER A 152 5.02 -13.03 17.48
CA SER A 152 4.82 -14.46 17.63
C SER A 152 5.92 -15.25 16.92
N GLN A 153 6.60 -16.11 17.70
CA GLN A 153 7.62 -17.03 17.20
C GLN A 153 7.04 -18.21 16.40
N SER A 154 5.71 -18.35 16.34
CA SER A 154 5.06 -19.35 15.49
C SER A 154 5.28 -19.01 14.02
N ALA A 155 5.59 -20.01 13.19
CA ALA A 155 5.65 -19.83 11.74
C ALA A 155 4.28 -19.47 11.13
N SER A 156 3.19 -19.82 11.82
CA SER A 156 1.81 -19.59 11.38
C SER A 156 0.92 -19.22 12.58
N PRO A 157 1.09 -18.03 13.18
CA PRO A 157 0.17 -17.58 14.21
C PRO A 157 -1.22 -17.38 13.61
N PRO A 158 -2.29 -17.52 14.40
CA PRO A 158 -3.66 -17.38 13.91
C PRO A 158 -3.96 -16.10 13.14
N ASP A 159 -3.32 -14.97 13.46
CA ASP A 159 -3.52 -13.71 12.73
C ASP A 159 -2.89 -13.70 11.33
N LEU A 160 -1.80 -14.44 11.15
CA LEU A 160 -1.17 -14.60 9.83
C LEU A 160 -2.03 -15.50 8.93
N VAL A 161 -2.57 -16.58 9.52
CA VAL A 161 -3.54 -17.45 8.85
C VAL A 161 -4.80 -16.66 8.45
N PHE A 162 -5.20 -15.68 9.26
CA PHE A 162 -6.35 -14.82 8.94
C PHE A 162 -6.11 -13.90 7.77
N PHE A 163 -4.95 -13.28 7.72
CA PHE A 163 -4.55 -12.47 6.57
C PHE A 163 -4.55 -13.33 5.30
N ASP A 164 -3.91 -14.50 5.34
CA ASP A 164 -3.83 -15.42 4.21
C ASP A 164 -5.23 -15.89 3.76
N ASP A 165 -6.08 -16.27 4.72
CA ASP A 165 -7.44 -16.74 4.44
C ASP A 165 -8.34 -15.64 3.85
N LEU A 166 -8.24 -14.41 4.36
CA LEU A 166 -8.98 -13.26 3.80
C LEU A 166 -8.50 -12.98 2.37
N LEU A 167 -7.19 -12.98 2.14
CA LEU A 167 -6.61 -12.76 0.82
C LEU A 167 -7.07 -13.83 -0.18
N ALA A 168 -7.07 -15.10 0.22
CA ALA A 168 -7.57 -16.21 -0.58
C ALA A 168 -9.04 -16.01 -1.00
N CYS A 169 -9.90 -15.66 -0.05
CA CYS A 169 -11.33 -15.51 -0.32
C CYS A 169 -11.67 -14.25 -1.12
N LEU A 170 -10.91 -13.17 -0.96
CA LEU A 170 -11.02 -11.98 -1.80
C LEU A 170 -10.62 -12.31 -3.25
N ALA A 171 -9.52 -13.04 -3.45
CA ALA A 171 -9.09 -13.48 -4.77
C ALA A 171 -10.12 -14.39 -5.46
N GLU A 172 -10.73 -15.33 -4.72
CA GLU A 172 -11.76 -16.21 -5.27
C GLU A 172 -13.02 -15.44 -5.70
N GLN A 173 -13.50 -14.51 -4.86
CA GLN A 173 -14.83 -13.90 -5.04
C GLN A 173 -14.83 -12.60 -5.84
N TYR A 174 -13.75 -11.82 -5.80
CA TYR A 174 -13.65 -10.53 -6.48
C TYR A 174 -12.51 -10.47 -7.49
N LYS A 175 -11.73 -11.56 -7.67
CA LYS A 175 -10.58 -11.61 -8.58
C LYS A 175 -9.66 -10.39 -8.43
N ILE A 176 -9.37 -10.03 -7.18
CA ILE A 176 -8.59 -8.84 -6.80
C ILE A 176 -7.29 -8.71 -7.60
N ASP A 177 -6.80 -7.48 -7.74
CA ASP A 177 -5.54 -7.20 -8.39
C ASP A 177 -4.36 -7.69 -7.53
N GLY A 178 -3.74 -8.80 -7.94
CA GLY A 178 -2.59 -9.39 -7.26
C GLY A 178 -1.33 -8.52 -7.24
N TYR A 179 -1.26 -7.48 -8.05
CA TYR A 179 -0.16 -6.52 -8.03
C TYR A 179 -0.41 -5.34 -7.09
N ARG A 180 -1.59 -5.26 -6.46
CA ARG A 180 -2.04 -4.08 -5.71
C ARG A 180 -2.72 -4.45 -4.41
N ILE A 181 -1.96 -5.09 -3.53
CA ILE A 181 -2.38 -5.41 -2.15
C ILE A 181 -1.50 -4.63 -1.18
N TYR A 182 -2.13 -3.99 -0.22
CA TYR A 182 -1.48 -3.07 0.69
C TYR A 182 -1.92 -3.30 2.13
N ALA A 183 -1.10 -2.88 3.08
CA ALA A 183 -1.42 -2.96 4.49
C ALA A 183 -1.12 -1.63 5.20
N ALA A 184 -2.02 -1.21 6.08
CA ALA A 184 -1.77 -0.12 6.99
C ALA A 184 -2.38 -0.37 8.37
N GLY A 185 -1.84 0.27 9.40
CA GLY A 185 -2.38 0.12 10.74
C GLY A 185 -1.86 1.15 11.72
N PHE A 186 -2.52 1.21 12.88
CA PHE A 186 -2.16 2.11 13.98
C PHE A 186 -1.80 1.33 15.25
N SER A 187 -0.76 1.78 15.98
CA SER A 187 -0.38 1.24 17.29
C SER A 187 -0.12 -0.28 17.22
N ALA A 188 -0.84 -1.10 17.99
CA ALA A 188 -0.75 -2.55 17.89
C ALA A 188 -1.05 -3.09 16.48
N GLY A 189 -1.95 -2.45 15.72
CA GLY A 189 -2.19 -2.77 14.31
C GLY A 189 -1.04 -2.33 13.39
N ALA A 190 -0.27 -1.31 13.75
CA ALA A 190 0.96 -0.91 13.04
C ALA A 190 2.11 -1.89 13.31
N LEU A 191 2.23 -2.39 14.55
CA LEU A 191 3.14 -3.50 14.87
C LEU A 191 2.77 -4.75 14.07
N TRP A 192 1.48 -5.05 13.94
CA TRP A 192 1.02 -6.15 13.09
C TRP A 192 1.28 -5.90 11.59
N THR A 193 1.09 -4.66 11.12
CA THR A 193 1.47 -4.27 9.75
C THR A 193 2.97 -4.46 9.50
N THR A 194 3.81 -4.19 10.51
CA THR A 194 5.25 -4.43 10.46
C THR A 194 5.56 -5.93 10.29
N GLU A 195 4.85 -6.81 11.00
CA GLU A 195 4.96 -8.26 10.82
C GLU A 195 4.57 -8.71 9.40
N LEU A 196 3.53 -8.10 8.81
CA LEU A 196 3.14 -8.41 7.43
C LEU A 196 4.18 -7.94 6.42
N VAL A 197 4.83 -6.80 6.63
CA VAL A 197 5.97 -6.37 5.80
C VAL A 197 7.08 -7.41 5.85
N ILE A 198 7.41 -7.91 7.04
CA ILE A 198 8.50 -8.87 7.23
C ILE A 198 8.15 -10.26 6.66
N ARG A 199 6.90 -10.72 6.83
CA ARG A 199 6.52 -12.13 6.62
C ARG A 199 5.64 -12.37 5.40
N ARG A 200 5.10 -11.31 4.81
CA ARG A 200 4.12 -11.33 3.71
C ARG A 200 4.46 -10.33 2.61
N SER A 201 5.70 -9.84 2.53
CA SER A 201 6.14 -8.93 1.46
C SER A 201 5.94 -9.50 0.06
N GLN A 202 5.96 -10.82 -0.10
CA GLN A 202 5.67 -11.50 -1.36
C GLN A 202 4.25 -11.25 -1.91
N TYR A 203 3.33 -10.71 -1.09
CA TYR A 203 1.99 -10.30 -1.50
C TYR A 203 1.79 -8.77 -1.53
N LEU A 204 2.67 -7.99 -0.89
CA LEU A 204 2.40 -6.57 -0.62
C LEU A 204 3.11 -5.67 -1.61
N ALA A 205 2.36 -4.79 -2.27
CA ALA A 205 2.87 -3.74 -3.16
C ALA A 205 3.29 -2.47 -2.41
N GLY A 206 2.95 -2.36 -1.12
CA GLY A 206 3.34 -1.26 -0.25
C GLY A 206 2.65 -1.32 1.10
N ALA A 207 3.20 -0.63 2.10
CA ALA A 207 2.64 -0.62 3.45
C ALA A 207 2.80 0.75 4.14
N ALA A 208 1.95 1.02 5.14
CA ALA A 208 2.07 2.20 5.98
C ALA A 208 1.87 1.90 7.47
N THR A 209 2.80 2.33 8.31
CA THR A 209 2.70 2.14 9.77
C THR A 209 2.47 3.48 10.47
N PHE A 210 1.55 3.50 11.44
CA PHE A 210 1.31 4.67 12.30
C PHE A 210 1.57 4.27 13.75
N SER A 211 2.68 4.72 14.32
CA SER A 211 3.19 4.27 15.62
C SER A 211 3.40 2.74 15.62
N GLY A 212 4.36 2.27 14.84
CA GLY A 212 4.70 0.84 14.68
C GLY A 212 6.21 0.61 14.62
N GLY A 213 6.65 -0.43 13.91
CA GLY A 213 8.06 -0.75 13.69
C GLY A 213 8.57 -1.94 14.51
N ILE A 214 9.89 -2.04 14.61
CA ILE A 214 10.59 -3.23 15.14
C ILE A 214 11.21 -2.98 16.51
N GLY A 215 11.55 -4.05 17.22
CA GLY A 215 12.04 -4.04 18.59
C GLY A 215 11.26 -5.06 19.42
N GLN A 216 10.88 -4.71 20.65
CA GLN A 216 9.94 -5.53 21.40
C GLN A 216 8.51 -5.07 21.12
N PRO A 217 7.59 -5.93 20.65
CA PRO A 217 7.73 -7.39 20.51
C PRO A 217 8.19 -7.87 19.12
N VAL A 218 8.16 -7.02 18.08
CA VAL A 218 8.39 -7.42 16.67
C VAL A 218 9.88 -7.49 16.35
N SER A 219 10.40 -8.69 16.15
CA SER A 219 11.79 -8.87 15.71
C SER A 219 11.92 -8.69 14.21
N TYR A 220 13.02 -8.07 13.76
CA TYR A 220 13.28 -7.90 12.33
C TYR A 220 13.87 -9.15 11.70
N SER A 221 13.44 -9.42 10.47
CA SER A 221 14.16 -10.21 9.48
C SER A 221 13.93 -9.58 8.12
N THR A 222 14.92 -9.68 7.23
CA THR A 222 14.82 -9.15 5.86
C THR A 222 13.57 -9.68 5.17
N PRO A 223 12.67 -8.80 4.69
CA PRO A 223 11.54 -9.20 3.86
C PRO A 223 12.00 -9.96 2.61
N GLU A 224 11.20 -10.94 2.16
CA GLU A 224 11.53 -11.73 0.95
C GLU A 224 11.52 -10.89 -0.35
N HIS A 225 10.67 -9.86 -0.39
CA HIS A 225 10.56 -8.93 -1.51
C HIS A 225 10.65 -7.49 -1.03
N ASP A 226 11.29 -6.65 -1.86
CA ASP A 226 11.33 -5.22 -1.67
C ASP A 226 9.95 -4.61 -1.88
N LEU A 227 9.58 -3.68 -1.00
CA LEU A 227 8.36 -2.91 -1.10
C LEU A 227 8.52 -1.52 -0.48
N PRO A 228 7.80 -0.52 -1.00
CA PRO A 228 7.77 0.82 -0.44
C PRO A 228 7.00 0.86 0.89
N VAL A 229 7.56 1.54 1.89
CA VAL A 229 6.95 1.65 3.23
C VAL A 229 6.92 3.10 3.72
N ALA A 230 5.74 3.60 4.08
CA ALA A 230 5.60 4.85 4.80
C ALA A 230 5.53 4.61 6.32
N ILE A 231 6.42 5.22 7.08
CA ILE A 231 6.54 5.03 8.53
C ILE A 231 6.23 6.36 9.22
N SER A 232 5.12 6.41 9.96
CA SER A 232 4.63 7.60 10.63
C SER A 232 4.62 7.40 12.14
N TRP A 233 5.07 8.39 12.91
CA TRP A 233 5.02 8.36 14.39
C TRP A 233 4.96 9.78 14.97
N GLY A 234 4.61 9.88 16.25
CA GLY A 234 4.33 11.14 16.92
C GLY A 234 5.48 11.79 17.70
N GLY A 235 6.72 11.51 17.33
CA GLY A 235 7.92 12.01 18.01
C GLY A 235 8.16 11.39 19.40
N ASP A 236 8.97 12.05 20.24
CA ASP A 236 9.51 11.47 21.48
C ASP A 236 8.43 11.15 22.53
N THR A 237 7.24 11.73 22.38
CA THR A 237 6.09 11.51 23.28
C THR A 237 5.16 10.40 22.79
N ASP A 238 5.46 9.78 21.65
CA ASP A 238 4.74 8.63 21.12
C ASP A 238 5.16 7.35 21.87
N VAL A 239 4.58 7.17 23.05
CA VAL A 239 4.93 6.10 23.98
C VAL A 239 3.67 5.36 24.43
N TYR A 240 3.76 4.02 24.46
CA TYR A 240 2.73 3.16 25.06
C TYR A 240 3.25 2.47 26.32
N GLY A 241 2.41 2.43 27.36
CA GLY A 241 2.72 1.79 28.64
C GLY A 241 3.91 2.38 29.42
N GLY A 242 4.49 3.50 28.95
CA GLY A 242 5.69 4.11 29.54
C GLY A 242 7.01 3.42 29.21
N PHE A 243 6.99 2.36 28.38
CA PHE A 243 8.20 1.59 28.03
C PHE A 243 8.37 1.34 26.54
N LEU A 244 7.28 1.36 25.75
CA LEU A 244 7.35 1.17 24.32
C LEU A 244 7.39 2.55 23.64
N SER A 245 8.57 2.93 23.14
CA SER A 245 8.78 4.16 22.37
C SER A 245 8.58 3.89 20.88
N PHE A 246 7.53 4.46 20.29
CA PHE A 246 7.27 4.29 18.86
C PHE A 246 8.22 5.09 17.98
N GLN A 247 8.85 6.14 18.51
CA GLN A 247 9.97 6.78 17.82
C GLN A 247 11.13 5.79 17.65
N SER A 248 11.49 5.08 18.72
CA SER A 248 12.60 4.14 18.67
C SER A 248 12.31 2.96 17.74
N THR A 249 11.09 2.40 17.80
CA THR A 249 10.72 1.26 16.94
C THR A 249 10.55 1.65 15.47
N SER A 250 10.01 2.84 15.20
CA SER A 250 9.82 3.35 13.84
C SER A 250 11.15 3.66 13.16
N LEU A 251 12.07 4.32 13.87
CA LEU A 251 13.40 4.64 13.34
C LEU A 251 14.23 3.38 13.10
N ALA A 252 14.19 2.41 14.02
CA ALA A 252 14.86 1.12 13.82
C ALA A 252 14.31 0.40 12.59
N PHE A 253 12.99 0.45 12.37
CA PHE A 253 12.38 -0.21 11.21
C PHE A 253 12.75 0.48 9.90
N SER A 254 12.75 1.81 9.89
CA SER A 254 13.21 2.60 8.75
C SER A 254 14.65 2.27 8.39
N GLU A 255 15.55 2.27 9.38
CA GLU A 255 16.96 1.95 9.19
C GLU A 255 17.14 0.55 8.58
N SER A 256 16.53 -0.49 9.16
CA SER A 256 16.67 -1.85 8.64
C SER A 256 16.10 -2.04 7.23
N LEU A 257 14.94 -1.44 6.93
CA LEU A 257 14.37 -1.49 5.58
C LEU A 257 15.26 -0.78 4.56
N ARG A 258 15.84 0.37 4.92
CA ARG A 258 16.75 1.10 4.03
C ARG A 258 18.07 0.36 3.81
N GLU A 259 18.60 -0.29 4.83
CA GLU A 259 19.78 -1.16 4.72
C GLU A 259 19.53 -2.32 3.74
N ASP A 260 18.31 -2.86 3.72
CA ASP A 260 17.89 -3.90 2.78
C ASP A 260 17.49 -3.36 1.39
N GLY A 261 17.50 -2.03 1.18
CA GLY A 261 17.28 -1.40 -0.13
C GLY A 261 15.84 -0.98 -0.44
N HIS A 262 14.94 -1.05 0.55
CA HIS A 262 13.56 -0.63 0.38
C HIS A 262 13.41 0.89 0.23
N PHE A 263 12.41 1.33 -0.52
CA PHE A 263 11.98 2.73 -0.51
C PHE A 263 11.21 3.04 0.78
N VAL A 264 11.66 4.06 1.53
CA VAL A 264 11.03 4.43 2.81
C VAL A 264 10.69 5.92 2.84
N ILE A 265 9.52 6.24 3.36
CA ILE A 265 9.13 7.60 3.76
C ILE A 265 9.04 7.64 5.28
N GLU A 266 9.67 8.62 5.92
CA GLU A 266 9.56 8.87 7.36
C GLU A 266 8.68 10.09 7.63
N CYS A 267 7.68 9.94 8.49
CA CYS A 267 6.70 10.99 8.82
C CYS A 267 6.62 11.21 10.35
N ASN A 268 7.43 12.14 10.88
CA ASN A 268 7.40 12.48 12.31
C ASN A 268 6.44 13.64 12.59
N HIS A 269 5.19 13.34 12.94
CA HIS A 269 4.18 14.37 13.13
C HIS A 269 4.20 15.05 14.50
N GLY A 270 4.99 14.57 15.48
CA GLY A 270 5.16 15.23 16.78
C GLY A 270 3.91 15.34 17.66
N MET A 271 2.83 14.62 17.36
CA MET A 271 1.55 14.70 18.10
C MET A 271 1.34 13.54 19.08
N GLY A 272 2.42 12.90 19.53
CA GLY A 272 2.35 11.73 20.42
C GLY A 272 1.62 10.55 19.79
N HIS A 273 1.07 9.67 20.62
CA HIS A 273 0.46 8.41 20.16
C HIS A 273 -0.92 8.60 19.48
N THR A 274 -0.91 9.14 18.27
CA THR A 274 -2.10 9.50 17.47
C THR A 274 -1.86 9.27 15.98
N VAL A 275 -2.93 9.25 15.18
CA VAL A 275 -2.85 9.38 13.72
C VAL A 275 -3.27 10.80 13.33
N PRO A 276 -2.48 11.55 12.55
CA PRO A 276 -2.85 12.87 12.06
C PRO A 276 -4.18 12.88 11.29
N MET A 277 -4.97 13.95 11.42
CA MET A 277 -6.14 14.16 10.57
C MET A 277 -5.75 14.28 9.10
N GLY A 278 -6.64 13.86 8.20
CA GLY A 278 -6.40 13.95 6.75
C GLY A 278 -5.41 12.91 6.21
N VAL A 279 -5.06 11.90 7.01
CA VAL A 279 -4.14 10.81 6.63
C VAL A 279 -4.51 10.16 5.29
N SER A 280 -5.80 9.97 5.03
CA SER A 280 -6.30 9.35 3.80
C SER A 280 -5.94 10.13 2.53
N GLY A 281 -5.69 11.45 2.64
CA GLY A 281 -5.33 12.32 1.52
C GLY A 281 -3.96 12.03 0.92
N TRP A 282 -3.04 11.42 1.68
CA TRP A 282 -1.72 11.01 1.20
C TRP A 282 -1.49 9.50 1.31
N LEU A 283 -2.12 8.83 2.28
CA LEU A 283 -2.00 7.37 2.46
C LEU A 283 -2.46 6.60 1.22
N TYR A 284 -3.64 6.91 0.68
CA TYR A 284 -4.15 6.16 -0.47
C TYR A 284 -3.40 6.48 -1.77
N PRO A 285 -3.07 7.74 -2.10
CA PRO A 285 -2.15 8.02 -3.20
C PRO A 285 -0.79 7.36 -3.04
N PHE A 286 -0.22 7.33 -1.83
CA PHE A 286 1.02 6.60 -1.57
C PHE A 286 0.85 5.12 -1.92
N LEU A 287 -0.07 4.41 -1.27
CA LEU A 287 -0.24 2.97 -1.48
C LEU A 287 -0.60 2.66 -2.94
N LEU A 288 -1.66 3.26 -3.47
CA LEU A 288 -2.27 2.86 -4.74
C LEU A 288 -1.47 3.28 -5.98
N ASN A 289 -0.49 4.18 -5.85
CA ASN A 289 0.44 4.49 -6.95
C ASN A 289 1.59 3.47 -7.05
N HIS A 290 1.82 2.63 -6.03
CA HIS A 290 2.82 1.57 -6.10
C HIS A 290 2.21 0.28 -6.63
N THR A 291 3.00 -0.48 -7.38
CA THR A 291 2.61 -1.77 -7.96
C THR A 291 3.68 -2.79 -7.61
N TRP A 292 3.27 -3.99 -7.20
CA TRP A 292 4.19 -5.06 -6.84
C TRP A 292 5.15 -5.37 -7.99
N GLY A 293 6.43 -5.58 -7.67
CA GLY A 293 7.47 -5.88 -8.66
C GLY A 293 7.99 -4.67 -9.45
N VAL A 294 7.43 -3.47 -9.24
CA VAL A 294 8.01 -2.22 -9.77
C VAL A 294 9.00 -1.68 -8.74
N PRO A 295 10.32 -1.67 -9.02
CA PRO A 295 11.34 -1.39 -8.03
C PRO A 295 11.37 0.08 -7.61
N ASP A 296 11.14 1.00 -8.55
CA ASP A 296 11.21 2.43 -8.28
C ASP A 296 9.88 2.98 -7.77
N SER A 297 9.95 3.69 -6.65
CA SER A 297 8.81 4.46 -6.17
C SER A 297 8.47 5.61 -7.13
N PRO A 298 7.19 5.92 -7.36
CA PRO A 298 6.79 7.17 -8.02
C PRO A 298 7.25 8.44 -7.29
N TYR A 299 7.72 8.32 -6.04
CA TYR A 299 8.16 9.41 -5.20
C TYR A 299 9.69 9.50 -5.07
N THR A 300 10.48 8.73 -5.83
CA THR A 300 11.96 8.75 -5.76
C THR A 300 12.55 10.15 -5.98
N GLU A 301 11.93 10.96 -6.85
CA GLU A 301 12.36 12.34 -7.13
C GLU A 301 11.86 13.39 -6.11
N GLY A 302 11.11 12.95 -5.09
CA GLY A 302 10.59 13.79 -4.02
C GLY A 302 9.10 13.57 -3.71
N LEU A 303 8.70 14.03 -2.53
CA LEU A 303 7.31 14.01 -2.10
C LEU A 303 6.53 15.18 -2.71
N ASP A 304 5.37 14.89 -3.28
CA ASP A 304 4.48 15.92 -3.82
C ASP A 304 3.72 16.67 -2.71
N SER A 305 2.90 17.66 -3.11
CA SER A 305 2.14 18.49 -2.17
C SER A 305 1.03 17.77 -1.41
N THR A 306 0.73 16.51 -1.73
CA THR A 306 -0.25 15.71 -0.96
C THR A 306 0.34 15.26 0.36
N PHE A 307 1.66 15.07 0.42
CA PHE A 307 2.34 14.66 1.65
C PHE A 307 2.40 15.81 2.66
N PRO A 308 2.21 15.52 3.96
CA PRO A 308 2.46 16.48 5.01
C PRO A 308 3.92 16.93 5.03
N THR A 309 4.16 18.18 5.43
CA THR A 309 5.52 18.76 5.53
C THR A 309 6.41 18.10 6.58
N PHE A 310 5.85 17.24 7.43
CA PHE A 310 6.59 16.45 8.41
C PHE A 310 7.06 15.09 7.86
N CYS A 311 6.76 14.79 6.59
CA CYS A 311 7.24 13.61 5.89
C CYS A 311 8.49 13.94 5.06
N VAL A 312 9.44 13.02 5.06
CA VAL A 312 10.70 13.10 4.31
C VAL A 312 11.05 11.76 3.67
N ILE A 313 11.84 11.79 2.60
CA ILE A 313 12.60 10.63 2.14
C ILE A 313 13.96 10.75 2.86
N PRO A 314 14.26 9.85 3.80
CA PRO A 314 15.34 10.03 4.76
C PRO A 314 16.72 9.61 4.23
#